data_AF-A0A1B6ES17-F1
#
_entry.id   AF-A0A1B6ES17-F1
#
_cell.length_a   1.000
_cell.length_b   1.000
_cell.length_c   1.000
_cell.angle_alpha   90.00
_cell.angle_beta   90.00
_cell.angle_gamma   90.00
#
_symmetry.space_group_name_H-M   'P 1'
#
loop_
_entity.id
_entity.type
_entity.pdbx_description
1 polymer ?
#
loop_
_entity_poly.entity_id
_entity_poly.type
_entity_poly.pdbx_seq_one_letter_code
_entity_poly.pdbx_strand_id
1 'polypeptide(L)'
;GLIYDDTKSTCAWPSESVRKDCNVNETKRDVLPDGFGCPNEDVIGPNGRVLPHPTYPHPEDCQKFYICRNGVNPQYGSCPGGSVYNEDIFKCDDPENVPGCENWYAEDDKKSRRRK
;
A
#
# COMPACT_ATOMS: atom_id res chain seq x y z
N GLY A 1 9.93 -18.86 -12.81
CA GLY A 1 10.66 -20.12 -13.07
C GLY A 1 9.67 -21.25 -13.22
N LEU A 2 10.07 -22.39 -13.80
CA LEU A 2 9.24 -23.59 -13.90
C LEU A 2 9.23 -24.36 -12.57
N ILE A 3 8.14 -25.09 -12.27
CA ILE A 3 7.97 -25.88 -11.05
C ILE A 3 7.98 -27.36 -11.39
N TYR A 4 8.69 -28.14 -10.60
CA TYR A 4 8.69 -29.59 -10.72
C TYR A 4 7.40 -30.18 -10.11
N ASP A 5 6.59 -30.82 -10.95
CA ASP A 5 5.40 -31.57 -10.58
C ASP A 5 5.78 -33.03 -10.34
N ASP A 6 5.62 -33.52 -9.11
CA ASP A 6 5.96 -34.90 -8.72
C ASP A 6 4.97 -35.93 -9.30
N THR A 7 3.72 -35.53 -9.54
CA THR A 7 2.68 -36.43 -10.08
C THR A 7 2.89 -36.71 -11.56
N LYS A 8 3.35 -35.70 -12.31
CA LYS A 8 3.66 -35.82 -13.75
C LYS A 8 5.16 -36.01 -14.02
N SER A 9 6.00 -35.96 -12.98
CA SER A 9 7.46 -36.01 -13.07
C SER A 9 8.02 -35.06 -14.12
N THR A 10 7.48 -33.83 -14.19
CA THR A 10 7.83 -32.86 -15.24
C THR A 10 7.95 -31.45 -14.67
N CYS A 11 8.77 -30.62 -15.31
CA CYS A 11 8.83 -29.19 -15.02
C CYS A 11 7.71 -28.48 -15.78
N ALA A 12 6.63 -28.13 -15.07
CA ALA A 12 5.47 -27.46 -15.63
C ALA A 12 5.43 -25.98 -15.23
N TRP A 13 4.63 -25.19 -15.95
CA TRP A 13 4.30 -23.84 -15.52
C TRP A 13 3.51 -23.91 -14.20
N PRO A 14 3.63 -22.88 -13.34
CA PRO A 14 2.87 -22.79 -12.10
C PRO A 14 1.36 -23.03 -12.29
N SER A 15 0.82 -22.55 -13.41
CA SER A 15 -0.59 -22.68 -13.79
C SER A 15 -1.04 -24.08 -14.20
N GLU A 16 -0.09 -24.94 -14.59
CA GLU A 16 -0.32 -26.29 -15.09
C GLU A 16 0.10 -27.38 -14.08
N SER A 17 0.71 -26.96 -12.96
CA SER A 17 1.15 -27.85 -11.90
C SER A 17 -0.02 -28.22 -10.99
N VAL A 18 -0.12 -29.50 -10.63
CA VAL A 18 -1.18 -30.02 -9.75
C VAL A 18 -0.79 -29.88 -8.27
N ARG A 19 0.39 -29.32 -7.99
CA ARG A 19 0.84 -29.04 -6.63
C ARG A 19 -0.08 -28.02 -5.96
N LYS A 20 -0.80 -28.45 -4.93
CA LYS A 20 -1.63 -27.59 -4.06
C LYS A 20 -0.82 -26.53 -3.32
N ASP A 21 0.47 -26.80 -3.10
CA ASP A 21 1.43 -25.87 -2.49
C ASP A 21 1.88 -24.76 -3.47
N CYS A 22 1.59 -24.91 -4.76
CA CYS A 22 1.81 -23.89 -5.78
C CYS A 22 0.48 -23.46 -6.39
N ASN A 23 -0.37 -22.83 -5.57
CA ASN A 23 -1.63 -22.29 -6.06
C ASN A 23 -1.39 -20.95 -6.78
N VAL A 24 -1.32 -20.96 -8.11
CA VAL A 24 -1.30 -19.72 -8.90
C VAL A 24 -2.57 -18.88 -8.81
N ASN A 25 -3.69 -19.51 -8.43
CA ASN A 25 -4.96 -18.80 -8.23
C ASN A 25 -5.01 -18.12 -6.87
N GLU A 26 -4.06 -18.42 -5.98
CA GLU A 26 -3.75 -17.55 -4.86
C GLU A 26 -2.73 -16.55 -5.37
N THR A 27 -3.22 -15.48 -5.98
CA THR A 27 -2.43 -14.25 -6.05
C THR A 27 -2.11 -13.91 -4.62
N LYS A 28 -0.95 -14.36 -4.13
CA LYS A 28 -0.55 -14.27 -2.74
C LYS A 28 -0.46 -12.79 -2.44
N ARG A 29 -1.54 -12.22 -1.89
CA ARG A 29 -1.57 -10.81 -1.55
C ARG A 29 -0.53 -10.66 -0.47
N ASP A 30 0.50 -9.90 -0.80
CA ASP A 30 1.52 -9.62 0.18
C ASP A 30 0.84 -8.83 1.31
N VAL A 31 1.19 -9.17 2.54
CA VAL A 31 0.71 -8.47 3.73
C VAL A 31 1.94 -7.82 4.33
N LEU A 32 1.82 -6.54 4.67
CA LEU A 32 2.89 -5.81 5.35
C LEU A 32 3.14 -6.39 6.75
N PRO A 33 4.33 -6.18 7.32
CA PRO A 33 4.62 -6.49 8.72
C PRO A 33 3.56 -5.98 9.71
N ASP A 34 2.95 -4.83 9.42
CA ASP A 34 1.88 -4.23 10.23
C ASP A 34 0.50 -4.89 10.03
N GLY A 35 0.39 -5.92 9.19
CA GLY A 35 -0.86 -6.62 8.90
C GLY A 35 -1.73 -5.98 7.82
N PHE A 36 -1.30 -4.87 7.21
CA PHE A 36 -2.03 -4.24 6.11
C PHE A 36 -1.91 -5.07 4.81
N GLY A 37 -3.06 -5.39 4.21
CA GLY A 37 -3.16 -6.04 2.91
C GLY A 37 -4.03 -5.21 1.97
N CYS A 38 -3.70 -5.21 0.67
CA CYS A 38 -4.48 -4.49 -0.32
C CYS A 38 -5.90 -5.05 -0.44
N PRO A 39 -6.94 -4.19 -0.38
CA PRO A 39 -8.30 -4.63 -0.66
C PRO A 39 -8.46 -4.91 -2.18
N ASN A 40 -9.43 -5.76 -2.51
CA ASN A 40 -9.74 -6.14 -3.90
C ASN A 40 -10.72 -5.22 -4.60
N GLU A 41 -11.12 -4.17 -3.91
CA GLU A 41 -12.10 -3.24 -4.44
C GLU A 41 -11.42 -2.35 -5.49
N ASP A 42 -12.10 -2.16 -6.62
CA ASP A 42 -11.71 -1.17 -7.61
C ASP A 42 -11.90 0.23 -7.03
N VAL A 43 -10.81 0.88 -6.62
CA VAL A 43 -10.88 2.25 -6.11
C VAL A 43 -11.09 3.21 -7.28
N ILE A 44 -12.20 3.93 -7.25
CA ILE A 44 -12.53 4.96 -8.22
C ILE A 44 -11.80 6.24 -7.82
N GLY A 45 -10.84 6.67 -8.65
CA GLY A 45 -10.14 7.94 -8.44
C GLY A 45 -11.00 9.16 -8.78
N PRO A 46 -10.48 10.38 -8.54
CA PRO A 46 -11.20 11.65 -8.73
C PRO A 46 -11.70 11.91 -10.17
N ASN A 47 -11.15 11.18 -11.16
CA ASN A 47 -11.56 11.27 -12.56
C ASN A 47 -12.59 10.20 -12.98
N GLY A 48 -13.21 9.49 -12.02
CA GLY A 48 -14.17 8.42 -12.31
C GLY A 48 -13.54 7.18 -12.96
N ARG A 49 -12.23 6.99 -12.79
CA ARG A 49 -11.47 5.86 -13.36
C ARG A 49 -10.95 4.98 -12.25
N VAL A 50 -10.91 3.67 -12.50
CA VAL A 50 -10.26 2.71 -11.61
C VAL A 50 -8.77 3.06 -11.51
N LEU A 51 -8.30 3.28 -10.28
CA LEU A 51 -6.90 3.53 -10.00
C LEU A 51 -6.13 2.21 -10.10
N PRO A 52 -5.14 2.09 -11.01
CA PRO A 52 -4.34 0.87 -11.11
C PRO A 52 -3.45 0.65 -9.88
N HIS A 53 -3.16 1.73 -9.15
CA HIS A 53 -2.32 1.74 -7.95
C HIS A 53 -3.02 2.56 -6.85
N PRO A 54 -4.03 2.00 -6.18
CA PRO A 54 -4.70 2.71 -5.10
C PRO A 54 -3.76 2.93 -3.91
N THR A 55 -3.97 4.04 -3.22
CA THR A 55 -3.19 4.43 -2.05
C THR A 55 -4.10 4.64 -0.84
N TYR A 56 -3.63 4.29 0.35
CA TYR A 56 -4.42 4.28 1.59
C TYR A 56 -3.68 5.00 2.72
N PRO A 57 -4.39 5.74 3.59
CA PRO A 57 -3.77 6.40 4.73
C PRO A 57 -3.24 5.39 5.75
N HIS A 58 -2.15 5.74 6.44
CA HIS A 58 -1.65 4.95 7.56
C HIS A 58 -2.42 5.32 8.84
N PRO A 59 -2.89 4.35 9.64
CA PRO A 59 -3.74 4.62 10.81
C PRO A 59 -3.02 5.34 11.96
N GLU A 60 -1.69 5.17 12.06
CA GLU A 60 -0.87 5.74 13.14
C GLU A 60 0.00 6.92 12.69
N ASP A 61 0.20 7.11 11.38
CA ASP A 61 1.20 8.05 10.85
C ASP A 61 0.62 8.84 9.67
N CYS A 62 0.16 10.07 9.90
CA CYS A 62 -0.38 10.92 8.83
C CYS A 62 0.59 11.19 7.67
N GLN A 63 1.89 11.12 7.92
CA GLN A 63 2.91 11.27 6.87
C GLN A 63 3.06 10.01 6.00
N LYS A 64 2.73 8.84 6.54
CA LYS A 64 2.88 7.55 5.85
C LYS A 64 1.57 7.15 5.19
N PHE A 65 1.69 6.33 4.16
CA PHE A 65 0.56 5.77 3.44
C PHE A 65 0.96 4.43 2.84
N TYR A 66 -0.02 3.62 2.45
CA TYR A 66 0.19 2.37 1.76
C TYR A 66 -0.07 2.53 0.27
N ILE A 67 0.75 1.89 -0.56
CA ILE A 67 0.63 1.89 -2.02
C ILE A 67 0.34 0.46 -2.45
N CYS A 68 -0.80 0.25 -3.09
CA CYS A 68 -1.22 -1.06 -3.57
C CYS A 68 -0.91 -1.22 -5.05
N ARG A 69 0.27 -1.75 -5.37
CA ARG A 69 0.64 -1.97 -6.76
C ARG A 69 -0.17 -3.13 -7.34
N ASN A 70 -0.93 -2.84 -8.39
CA ASN A 70 -1.89 -3.75 -9.04
C ASN A 70 -2.92 -4.37 -8.08
N GLY A 71 -3.19 -3.73 -6.93
CA GLY A 71 -4.10 -4.27 -5.90
C GLY A 71 -3.58 -5.50 -5.14
N VAL A 72 -2.32 -5.91 -5.35
CA VAL A 72 -1.76 -7.17 -4.82
C VAL A 72 -0.57 -6.94 -3.90
N ASN A 73 0.29 -5.99 -4.27
CA ASN A 73 1.53 -5.71 -3.56
C ASN A 73 1.41 -4.39 -2.78
N PRO A 74 1.07 -4.43 -1.49
CA PRO A 74 1.17 -3.25 -0.64
C PRO A 74 2.64 -2.87 -0.42
N GLN A 75 2.91 -1.57 -0.39
CA GLN A 75 4.22 -0.98 -0.13
C GLN A 75 4.04 0.24 0.80
N TYR A 76 5.06 0.57 1.59
CA TYR A 76 5.06 1.80 2.37
C TYR A 76 5.45 2.99 1.49
N GLY A 77 4.61 4.01 1.50
CA GLY A 77 4.87 5.35 1.00
C GLY A 77 5.01 6.33 2.16
N SER A 78 5.75 7.42 1.93
CA SER A 78 5.85 8.52 2.88
C SER A 78 5.86 9.84 2.13
N CYS A 79 5.13 10.81 2.65
CA CYS A 79 5.13 12.17 2.14
C CYS A 79 6.41 12.93 2.52
N PRO A 80 6.82 13.91 1.71
CA PRO A 80 7.93 14.80 2.05
C PRO A 80 7.63 15.55 3.35
N GLY A 81 8.68 15.89 4.10
CA GLY A 81 8.54 16.55 5.40
C GLY A 81 7.76 17.88 5.29
N GLY A 82 6.77 18.04 6.15
CA GLY A 82 5.85 19.18 6.15
C GLY A 82 4.53 18.94 5.41
N SER A 83 4.34 17.76 4.80
CA SER A 83 3.08 17.36 4.15
C SER A 83 2.59 16.01 4.66
N VAL A 84 1.28 15.79 4.60
CA VAL A 84 0.62 14.55 5.04
C VAL A 84 -0.16 13.94 3.89
N TYR A 85 -0.47 12.65 3.98
CA TYR A 85 -1.22 11.97 2.94
C TYR A 85 -2.70 12.35 3.03
N ASN A 86 -3.25 12.85 1.92
CA ASN A 86 -4.65 13.19 1.75
C ASN A 86 -5.33 12.09 0.90
N GLU A 87 -6.28 11.38 1.51
CA GLU A 87 -7.03 10.29 0.87
C GLU A 87 -8.07 10.79 -0.14
N ASP A 88 -8.59 12.02 0.01
CA ASP A 88 -9.58 12.59 -0.91
C ASP A 88 -8.99 12.86 -2.30
N ILE A 89 -7.73 13.30 -2.34
CA ILE A 89 -7.00 13.60 -3.59
C ILE A 89 -5.95 12.54 -3.94
N PHE A 90 -5.78 11.51 -3.10
CA PHE A 90 -4.78 10.44 -3.22
C PHE A 90 -3.34 10.96 -3.39
N LYS A 91 -2.99 12.04 -2.68
CA LYS A 91 -1.69 12.74 -2.78
C LYS A 91 -1.26 13.32 -1.45
N CYS A 92 0.01 13.69 -1.35
CA CYS A 92 0.50 14.49 -0.24
C CYS A 92 -0.04 15.92 -0.37
N ASP A 93 -0.61 16.42 0.72
CA ASP A 93 -1.18 17.75 0.84
C ASP A 93 -0.78 18.39 2.17
N ASP A 94 -1.11 19.66 2.34
CA ASP A 94 -0.90 20.35 3.60
C ASP A 94 -1.71 19.69 4.73
N PRO A 95 -1.14 19.58 5.96
CA PRO A 95 -1.84 18.99 7.09
C PRO A 95 -3.16 19.68 7.42
N GLU A 96 -3.26 20.98 7.17
CA GLU A 96 -4.48 21.76 7.39
C GLU A 96 -5.65 21.33 6.49
N ASN A 97 -5.36 20.69 5.35
CA ASN A 97 -6.37 20.19 4.42
C ASN A 97 -6.79 18.76 4.72
N VAL A 98 -6.11 18.06 5.63
CA VAL A 98 -6.38 16.65 5.94
C VAL A 98 -7.02 16.53 7.32
N PRO A 99 -8.32 16.22 7.39
CA PRO A 99 -9.05 16.17 8.65
C PRO A 99 -8.44 15.10 9.57
N GLY A 100 -8.06 15.50 10.79
CA GLY A 100 -7.42 14.62 11.77
C GLY A 100 -5.89 14.60 11.72
N CYS A 101 -5.27 15.18 10.69
CA CYS A 101 -3.81 15.30 10.54
C CYS A 101 -3.29 16.74 10.67
N GLU A 102 -4.18 17.70 10.95
CA GLU A 102 -3.93 19.16 11.03
C GLU A 102 -2.73 19.55 11.90
N ASN A 103 -2.51 18.84 13.01
CA ASN A 103 -1.45 19.14 13.98
C ASN A 103 -0.28 18.14 13.95
N TRP A 104 -0.16 17.30 12.91
CA TRP A 104 0.88 16.27 12.84
C TRP A 104 2.31 16.81 13.01
N TYR A 105 2.60 17.99 12.43
CA TYR A 105 3.90 18.65 12.55
C TYR A 105 4.00 19.70 13.67
N ALA A 106 2.91 19.98 14.38
CA ALA A 106 2.88 21.02 15.42
C ALA A 106 3.79 20.69 16.61
N GLU A 107 4.11 19.43 16.82
CA GLU A 107 5.01 18.98 17.89
C GLU A 107 6.50 19.08 17.50
N ASP A 108 6.83 18.94 16.22
CA ASP A 108 8.21 18.99 15.74
C ASP A 108 8.73 20.44 15.63
N ASP A 109 7.87 21.37 15.22
CA ASP A 109 8.17 22.82 15.23
C ASP A 109 8.48 23.32 16.65
N LYS A 110 7.79 22.82 17.68
CA LYS A 110 8.09 23.19 19.08
C LYS A 110 9.46 22.71 19.53
N LYS A 111 9.98 21.59 19.00
CA LYS A 111 11.33 21.09 19.32
C LYS A 111 12.41 21.87 18.58
N SER A 112 12.17 22.28 17.33
CA SER A 112 13.13 23.09 16.56
C SER A 112 13.27 24.50 17.15
N ARG A 113 12.17 25.12 17.57
CA ARG A 113 12.16 26.45 18.19
C ARG A 113 12.70 26.47 19.62
N ARG A 114 12.62 25.36 20.35
CA ARG A 114 13.21 25.23 21.71
C ARG A 114 14.73 25.03 21.72
N ARG A 115 15.35 24.74 20.58
CA ARG A 115 16.81 24.54 20.44
C ARG A 115 17.55 25.81 19.98
N LYS A 116 16.88 26.96 19.90
CA LYS A 116 17.45 28.23 19.48
C LYS A 116 17.47 29.23 20.61
#